data_AF-A0A7S7NZ38-F1
#
_entry.id   AF-A0A7S7NZ38-F1
#
_cell.length_a   1.000
_cell.length_b   1.000
_cell.length_c   1.000
_cell.angle_alpha   90.00
_cell.angle_beta   90.00
_cell.angle_gamma   90.00
#
_symmetry.space_group_name_H-M   'P 1'
#
loop_
_entity.id
_entity.type
_entity.pdbx_description
1 polymer ?
#
loop_
_entity_poly.entity_id
_entity_poly.type
_entity_poly.pdbx_seq_one_letter_code
_entity_poly.pdbx_strand_id
1 'polypeptide(L)'
;MGKLEYLDALKRAMGGLPPATQAKTLAWYEQRFVDGMAAGRTERSIAEELGDPRKVAVSLRASAHLSAFNDKKSPANALRMVVAGAGLLVFNLFMAIPAAVYASLLVAVYGTALGFYVSGIAITASGLAGANELILNNPLHRIEVLESGERRERIENGRTRVSIGQQGIHIEEDRLPDADADAQDDPDEAAASSVVIRRAEKVADAGIQITTDMDGESRTTQTLFGLAMLLGGILLFLVSLVITRYTLVGLRRYLNMNLSLLKGA
;
A
#
# COMPACT_ATOMS: atom_id res chain seq x y z
N MET A 1 -32.70 66.36 -24.78
CA MET A 1 -31.54 66.89 -24.05
C MET A 1 -30.70 67.70 -25.03
N GLY A 2 -30.10 68.80 -24.58
CA GLY A 2 -29.15 69.58 -25.40
C GLY A 2 -27.72 69.01 -25.32
N LYS A 3 -26.79 69.53 -26.13
CA LYS A 3 -25.38 69.06 -26.18
C LYS A 3 -24.72 69.07 -24.80
N LEU A 4 -24.79 70.21 -24.10
CA LEU A 4 -24.17 70.40 -22.79
C LEU A 4 -24.74 69.43 -21.74
N GLU A 5 -26.06 69.25 -21.74
CA GLU A 5 -26.76 68.36 -20.82
C GLU A 5 -26.39 66.89 -21.05
N TYR A 6 -26.22 66.48 -22.31
CA TYR A 6 -25.77 65.13 -22.68
C TYR A 6 -24.34 64.85 -22.23
N LEU A 7 -23.41 65.78 -22.51
CA LEU A 7 -21.99 65.61 -22.17
C LEU A 7 -21.78 65.62 -20.65
N ASP A 8 -22.49 66.46 -19.91
CA ASP A 8 -22.46 66.45 -18.45
C ASP A 8 -23.03 65.15 -17.86
N ALA A 9 -24.13 64.66 -18.41
CA ALA A 9 -24.71 63.38 -17.98
C ALA A 9 -23.76 62.20 -18.26
N LEU A 10 -23.10 62.18 -19.43
CA LEU A 10 -22.12 61.18 -19.81
C LEU A 10 -20.87 61.24 -18.91
N LYS A 11 -20.34 62.44 -18.64
CA LYS A 11 -19.19 62.64 -17.74
C LYS A 11 -19.48 62.14 -16.33
N ARG A 12 -20.65 62.48 -15.76
CA ARG A 12 -21.07 61.97 -14.44
C ARG A 12 -21.26 60.45 -14.46
N ALA A 13 -21.88 59.93 -15.51
CA ALA A 13 -22.13 58.49 -15.63
C ALA A 13 -20.83 57.67 -15.77
N MET A 14 -19.76 58.24 -16.33
CA MET A 14 -18.44 57.61 -16.48
C MET A 14 -17.53 57.70 -15.24
N GLY A 15 -18.00 58.27 -14.11
CA GLY A 15 -17.21 58.40 -12.89
C GLY A 15 -16.56 57.07 -12.43
N GLY A 16 -15.24 57.03 -12.26
CA GLY A 16 -14.51 55.81 -11.88
C GLY A 16 -13.84 55.05 -13.04
N LEU A 17 -14.02 55.47 -14.29
CA LEU A 17 -13.17 55.04 -15.41
C LEU A 17 -11.84 55.82 -15.43
N PRO A 18 -10.77 55.32 -16.08
CA PRO A 18 -9.52 56.05 -16.22
C PRO A 18 -9.72 57.43 -16.87
N PRO A 19 -9.07 58.50 -16.37
CA PRO A 19 -9.29 59.87 -16.84
C PRO A 19 -8.95 60.06 -18.34
N ALA A 20 -7.97 59.33 -18.85
CA ALA A 20 -7.62 59.33 -20.27
C ALA A 20 -8.75 58.80 -21.16
N THR A 21 -9.43 57.73 -20.73
CA THR A 21 -10.59 57.16 -21.45
C THR A 21 -11.77 58.13 -21.44
N GLN A 22 -12.06 58.75 -20.30
CA GLN A 22 -13.14 59.72 -20.18
C GLN A 22 -12.95 60.92 -21.12
N ALA A 23 -11.73 61.49 -21.17
CA ALA A 23 -11.42 62.61 -22.04
C ALA A 23 -11.56 62.26 -23.52
N LYS A 24 -11.05 61.09 -23.92
CA LYS A 24 -11.16 60.59 -25.30
C LYS A 24 -12.62 60.36 -25.72
N THR A 25 -13.41 59.76 -24.84
CA THR A 25 -14.83 59.50 -25.12
C THR A 25 -15.62 60.81 -25.20
N LEU A 26 -15.42 61.75 -24.27
CA LEU A 26 -16.10 63.05 -24.32
C LEU A 26 -15.77 63.82 -25.59
N ALA A 27 -14.51 63.86 -26.00
CA ALA A 27 -14.09 64.53 -27.23
C ALA A 27 -14.76 63.94 -28.48
N TRP A 28 -14.90 62.60 -28.54
CA TRP A 28 -15.56 61.94 -29.66
C TRP A 28 -17.05 62.30 -29.76
N TYR A 29 -17.77 62.29 -28.62
CA TYR A 29 -19.18 62.67 -28.60
C TYR A 29 -19.37 64.17 -28.88
N GLU A 30 -18.48 65.02 -28.37
CA GLU A 30 -18.47 66.45 -28.68
C GLU A 30 -18.31 66.71 -30.18
N GLN A 31 -17.34 66.05 -30.82
CA GLN A 31 -17.13 66.13 -32.27
C GLN A 31 -18.41 65.76 -33.03
N ARG A 32 -19.08 64.66 -32.62
CA ARG A 32 -20.31 64.19 -33.26
C ARG A 32 -21.46 65.20 -33.17
N PHE A 33 -21.58 65.91 -32.05
CA PHE A 33 -22.55 67.01 -31.92
C PHE A 33 -22.20 68.19 -32.82
N VAL A 34 -20.91 68.55 -32.93
CA VAL A 34 -20.44 69.62 -33.82
C VAL A 34 -20.75 69.28 -35.29
N ASP A 35 -20.43 68.06 -35.73
CA ASP A 35 -20.66 67.61 -37.09
C ASP A 35 -22.16 67.55 -37.43
N GLY A 36 -23.00 67.07 -36.50
CA GLY A 36 -24.45 67.02 -36.67
C GLY A 36 -25.09 68.40 -36.76
N MET A 37 -24.60 69.37 -35.98
CA MET A 37 -25.05 70.76 -36.06
C MET A 37 -24.60 71.42 -37.37
N ALA A 38 -23.38 71.15 -37.82
CA ALA A 38 -22.88 71.63 -39.11
C ALA A 38 -23.71 71.08 -40.29
N ALA A 39 -24.27 69.89 -40.14
CA ALA A 39 -25.22 69.29 -41.11
C ALA A 39 -26.66 69.83 -40.98
N GLY A 40 -26.90 70.86 -40.17
CA GLY A 40 -28.22 71.50 -40.01
C GLY A 40 -29.19 70.72 -39.12
N ARG A 41 -28.73 69.70 -38.37
CA ARG A 41 -29.58 68.95 -37.44
C ARG A 41 -29.66 69.65 -36.09
N THR A 42 -30.80 69.52 -35.42
CA THR A 42 -30.97 70.07 -34.06
C THR A 42 -30.25 69.20 -33.03
N GLU A 43 -29.73 69.82 -31.97
CA GLU A 43 -29.04 69.12 -30.87
C GLU A 43 -29.89 67.99 -30.27
N ARG A 44 -31.22 68.19 -30.22
CA ARG A 44 -32.16 67.22 -29.67
C ARG A 44 -32.23 65.94 -30.51
N SER A 45 -32.27 66.09 -31.84
CA SER A 45 -32.28 64.95 -32.77
C SER A 45 -30.98 64.14 -32.69
N ILE A 46 -29.85 64.82 -32.52
CA ILE A 46 -28.54 64.19 -32.38
C ILE A 46 -28.47 63.41 -31.05
N ALA A 47 -28.95 64.00 -29.96
CA ALA A 47 -28.99 63.33 -28.65
C ALA A 47 -29.90 62.09 -28.63
N GLU A 48 -31.04 62.13 -29.34
CA GLU A 48 -31.95 60.98 -29.47
C GLU A 48 -31.31 59.83 -30.26
N GLU A 49 -30.56 60.13 -31.32
CA GLU A 49 -29.80 59.14 -32.09
C GLU A 49 -28.66 58.51 -31.28
N LEU A 50 -27.96 59.32 -30.46
CA LEU A 50 -26.86 58.85 -29.63
C LEU A 50 -27.31 58.00 -28.42
N GLY A 51 -28.60 57.98 -28.12
CA GLY A 51 -29.19 57.16 -27.06
C GLY A 51 -28.88 57.65 -25.63
N ASP A 52 -29.11 56.81 -24.62
CA ASP A 52 -28.95 57.21 -23.22
C ASP A 52 -27.46 57.23 -22.79
N PRO A 53 -26.92 58.39 -22.35
CA PRO A 53 -25.52 58.50 -21.93
C PRO A 53 -25.16 57.58 -20.75
N ARG A 54 -26.13 57.18 -19.91
CA ARG A 54 -25.90 56.24 -18.81
C ARG A 54 -25.61 54.83 -19.31
N LYS A 55 -26.30 54.39 -20.36
CA LYS A 55 -26.09 53.05 -20.96
C LYS A 55 -24.71 52.93 -21.61
N VAL A 56 -24.26 54.00 -22.26
CA VAL A 56 -22.90 54.08 -22.83
C VAL A 56 -21.83 53.96 -21.74
N ALA A 57 -22.00 54.65 -20.61
CA ALA A 57 -21.05 54.55 -19.52
C ALA A 57 -21.00 53.15 -18.88
N VAL A 58 -22.14 52.47 -18.78
CA VAL A 58 -22.23 51.09 -18.26
C VAL A 58 -21.50 50.11 -19.18
N SER A 59 -21.68 50.22 -20.50
CA SER A 59 -20.98 49.34 -21.46
C SER A 59 -19.47 49.60 -21.46
N LEU A 60 -19.04 50.87 -21.33
CA LEU A 60 -17.62 51.21 -21.23
C LEU A 60 -16.97 50.61 -19.97
N ARG A 61 -17.67 50.64 -18.83
CA ARG A 61 -17.19 49.99 -17.59
C ARG A 61 -17.09 48.47 -17.75
N ALA A 62 -18.09 47.84 -18.33
CA ALA A 62 -18.08 46.40 -18.55
C ALA A 62 -16.88 45.96 -19.40
N SER A 63 -16.61 46.68 -20.49
CA SER A 63 -15.46 46.43 -21.35
C SER A 63 -14.12 46.68 -20.65
N ALA A 64 -14.00 47.76 -19.88
CA ALA A 64 -12.77 48.08 -19.14
C ALA A 64 -12.44 46.99 -18.09
N HIS A 65 -13.46 46.46 -17.40
CA HIS A 65 -13.28 45.36 -16.45
C HIS A 65 -12.88 44.05 -17.14
N LEU A 66 -13.43 43.74 -18.31
CA LEU A 66 -13.06 42.56 -19.09
C LEU A 66 -11.62 42.64 -19.61
N SER A 67 -11.20 43.80 -20.14
CA SER A 67 -9.83 44.00 -20.61
C SER A 67 -8.80 43.90 -19.48
N ALA A 68 -9.11 44.43 -18.29
CA ALA A 68 -8.24 44.32 -17.12
C ALA A 68 -8.05 42.88 -16.61
N PHE A 69 -8.98 41.96 -16.91
CA PHE A 69 -8.83 40.53 -16.62
C PHE A 69 -8.03 39.78 -17.69
N ASN A 70 -8.14 40.18 -18.95
CA ASN A 70 -7.38 39.55 -20.04
C ASN A 70 -5.89 39.92 -20.00
N ASP A 71 -5.55 41.17 -19.71
CA ASP A 71 -4.14 41.60 -19.63
C ASP A 71 -3.36 40.93 -18.49
N LYS A 72 -4.06 40.39 -17.48
CA LYS A 72 -3.43 39.70 -16.34
C LYS A 72 -3.13 38.21 -16.61
N LYS A 73 -3.64 37.62 -17.70
CA LYS A 73 -3.29 36.26 -18.12
C LYS A 73 -2.07 36.29 -19.05
N SER A 74 -0.92 36.69 -18.51
CA SER A 74 0.35 36.51 -19.21
C SER A 74 0.70 35.01 -19.27
N PRO A 75 0.85 34.39 -20.46
CA PRO A 75 1.26 32.99 -20.57
C PRO A 75 2.65 32.73 -19.93
N ALA A 76 3.48 33.76 -19.81
CA ALA A 76 4.74 33.69 -19.08
C ALA A 76 4.54 33.50 -17.56
N ASN A 77 3.48 34.09 -16.98
CA ASN A 77 3.14 33.86 -15.57
C ASN A 77 2.60 32.44 -15.35
N ALA A 78 1.83 31.90 -16.31
CA ALA A 78 1.36 30.51 -16.25
C ALA A 78 2.55 29.53 -16.32
N LEU A 79 3.50 29.74 -17.24
CA LEU A 79 4.70 28.92 -17.34
C LEU A 79 5.55 29.00 -16.07
N ARG A 80 5.74 30.20 -15.51
CA ARG A 80 6.46 30.39 -14.24
C ARG A 80 5.76 29.67 -13.09
N MET A 81 4.44 29.67 -13.03
CA MET A 81 3.66 28.93 -12.02
C MET A 81 3.85 27.41 -12.17
N VAL A 82 3.85 26.88 -13.39
CA VAL A 82 4.08 25.46 -13.65
C VAL A 82 5.50 25.06 -13.26
N VAL A 83 6.51 25.85 -13.62
CA VAL A 83 7.91 25.59 -13.25
C VAL A 83 8.11 25.67 -11.73
N ALA A 84 7.50 26.66 -11.06
CA ALA A 84 7.54 26.77 -9.61
C ALA A 84 6.83 25.59 -8.92
N GLY A 85 5.68 25.15 -9.47
CA GLY A 85 4.96 23.97 -8.98
C GLY A 85 5.76 22.68 -9.16
N ALA A 86 6.38 22.49 -10.33
CA ALA A 86 7.25 21.35 -10.59
C ALA A 86 8.48 21.34 -9.67
N GLY A 87 9.12 22.49 -9.46
CA GLY A 87 10.24 22.64 -8.53
C GLY A 87 9.86 22.33 -7.08
N LEU A 88 8.68 22.79 -6.63
CA LEU A 88 8.15 22.46 -5.31
C LEU A 88 7.91 20.95 -5.15
N LEU A 89 7.41 20.29 -6.20
CA LEU A 89 7.14 18.86 -6.20
C LEU A 89 8.44 18.05 -6.11
N VAL A 90 9.46 18.40 -6.90
CA VAL A 90 10.79 17.79 -6.83
C VAL A 90 11.44 18.02 -5.47
N PHE A 91 11.34 19.24 -4.92
CA PHE A 91 11.84 19.56 -3.59
C PHE A 91 11.14 18.73 -2.49
N ASN A 92 9.83 18.57 -2.59
CA ASN A 92 9.07 17.73 -1.66
C ASN A 92 9.51 16.26 -1.75
N LEU A 93 9.73 15.74 -2.96
CA LEU A 93 10.20 14.38 -3.17
C LEU A 93 11.59 14.15 -2.57
N PHE A 94 12.49 15.15 -2.67
CA PHE A 94 13.82 15.08 -2.06
C PHE A 94 13.76 14.98 -0.53
N MET A 95 12.77 15.61 0.11
CA MET A 95 12.48 15.44 1.54
C MET A 95 11.79 14.11 1.87
N ALA A 96 10.94 13.61 0.98
CA ALA A 96 10.17 12.38 1.19
C ALA A 96 11.03 11.12 1.06
N ILE A 97 12.04 11.10 0.18
CA ILE A 97 12.89 9.91 -0.05
C ILE A 97 13.60 9.45 1.23
N PRO A 98 14.35 10.31 1.97
CA PRO A 98 14.98 9.89 3.23
C PRO A 98 13.97 9.42 4.28
N ALA A 99 12.80 10.06 4.35
CA ALA A 99 11.75 9.65 5.27
C ALA A 99 11.19 8.26 4.92
N ALA A 100 11.01 7.97 3.62
CA ALA A 100 10.56 6.67 3.15
C ALA A 100 11.60 5.57 3.40
N VAL A 101 12.89 5.85 3.16
CA VAL A 101 14.00 4.92 3.45
C VAL A 101 14.07 4.63 4.95
N TYR A 102 13.93 5.65 5.79
CA TYR A 102 13.90 5.45 7.23
C TYR A 102 12.67 4.63 7.68
N ALA A 103 11.49 4.90 7.11
CA ALA A 103 10.28 4.14 7.40
C ALA A 103 10.40 2.67 6.98
N SER A 104 10.98 2.39 5.80
CA SER A 104 11.18 1.02 5.34
C SER A 104 12.18 0.27 6.22
N LEU A 105 13.25 0.94 6.69
CA LEU A 105 14.19 0.36 7.65
C LEU A 105 13.51 0.00 8.97
N LEU A 106 12.65 0.87 9.51
CA LEU A 106 11.87 0.57 10.71
C LEU A 106 10.99 -0.66 10.50
N VAL A 107 10.26 -0.74 9.38
CA VAL A 107 9.42 -1.90 9.06
C VAL A 107 10.26 -3.17 8.96
N ALA A 108 11.43 -3.11 8.34
CA ALA A 108 12.34 -4.25 8.26
C ALA A 108 12.78 -4.73 9.66
N VAL A 109 13.18 -3.80 10.54
CA VAL A 109 13.57 -4.13 11.93
C VAL A 109 12.41 -4.74 12.71
N TYR A 110 11.20 -4.21 12.58
CA TYR A 110 10.01 -4.82 13.19
C TYR A 110 9.73 -6.22 12.64
N GLY A 111 9.87 -6.41 11.33
CA GLY A 111 9.73 -7.73 10.69
C GLY A 111 10.75 -8.73 11.22
N THR A 112 12.02 -8.34 11.35
CA THR A 112 13.08 -9.17 11.94
C THR A 112 12.79 -9.49 13.41
N ALA A 113 12.38 -8.50 14.21
CA ALA A 113 12.03 -8.71 15.61
C ALA A 113 10.87 -9.71 15.78
N LEU A 114 9.83 -9.57 14.94
CA LEU A 114 8.70 -10.52 14.91
C LEU A 114 9.15 -11.91 14.46
N GLY A 115 10.01 -11.99 13.44
CA GLY A 115 10.58 -13.25 12.97
C GLY A 115 11.34 -13.97 14.09
N PHE A 116 12.25 -13.28 14.78
CA PHE A 116 12.97 -13.85 15.92
C PHE A 116 12.05 -14.22 17.08
N TYR A 117 11.00 -13.44 17.32
CA TYR A 117 10.01 -13.80 18.33
C TYR A 117 9.29 -15.10 17.99
N VAL A 118 8.72 -15.23 16.79
CA VAL A 118 7.98 -16.43 16.35
C VAL A 118 8.91 -17.64 16.24
N SER A 119 10.08 -17.48 15.63
CA SER A 119 11.09 -18.55 15.55
C SER A 119 11.60 -18.97 16.93
N GLY A 120 11.83 -18.02 17.83
CA GLY A 120 12.22 -18.28 19.21
C GLY A 120 11.17 -19.12 19.95
N ILE A 121 9.88 -18.79 19.81
CA ILE A 121 8.78 -19.61 20.34
C ILE A 121 8.81 -21.02 19.76
N ALA A 122 8.90 -21.15 18.44
CA ALA A 122 8.86 -22.44 17.76
C ALA A 122 10.02 -23.36 18.17
N ILE A 123 11.25 -22.83 18.20
CA ILE A 123 12.45 -23.57 18.60
C ILE A 123 12.38 -23.97 20.07
N THR A 124 11.95 -23.05 20.94
CA THR A 124 11.79 -23.33 22.38
C THR A 124 10.73 -24.40 22.61
N ALA A 125 9.57 -24.29 21.95
CA ALA A 125 8.49 -25.26 22.05
C ALA A 125 8.89 -26.64 21.55
N SER A 126 9.61 -26.72 20.42
CA SER A 126 10.14 -28.00 19.88
C SER A 126 11.13 -28.64 20.85
N GLY A 127 12.09 -27.86 21.39
CA GLY A 127 13.05 -28.37 22.34
C GLY A 127 12.42 -28.86 23.66
N LEU A 128 11.36 -28.17 24.13
CA LEU A 128 10.64 -28.52 25.36
C LEU A 128 9.71 -29.74 25.15
N ALA A 129 9.04 -29.81 24.00
CA ALA A 129 8.10 -30.89 23.69
C ALA A 129 8.79 -32.22 23.37
N GLY A 130 10.05 -32.20 22.89
CA GLY A 130 10.72 -33.42 22.45
C GLY A 130 10.11 -34.07 21.22
N ALA A 131 9.20 -33.37 20.55
CA ALA A 131 8.53 -33.84 19.35
C ALA A 131 9.50 -33.77 18.16
N ASN A 132 10.43 -34.72 18.11
CA ASN A 132 11.33 -34.97 16.97
C ASN A 132 10.93 -36.23 16.20
N GLU A 133 9.73 -36.76 16.45
CA GLU A 133 9.16 -37.87 15.71
C GLU A 133 8.43 -37.32 14.49
N LEU A 134 9.01 -37.53 13.30
CA LEU A 134 8.30 -37.32 12.04
C LEU A 134 7.55 -38.61 11.73
N ILE A 135 6.26 -38.63 12.05
CA ILE A 135 5.38 -39.74 11.69
C ILE A 135 4.89 -39.51 10.26
N LEU A 136 5.56 -40.12 9.29
CA LEU A 136 5.12 -40.12 7.89
C LEU A 136 4.27 -41.36 7.65
N ASN A 137 2.95 -41.18 7.74
CA ASN A 137 1.98 -42.18 7.31
C ASN A 137 1.92 -42.18 5.78
N ASN A 138 2.93 -42.75 5.12
CA ASN A 138 2.90 -42.93 3.68
C ASN A 138 2.51 -44.37 3.34
N PRO A 139 1.39 -44.60 2.64
CA PRO A 139 1.02 -45.93 2.16
C PRO A 139 1.90 -46.33 0.96
N LEU A 140 3.19 -46.59 1.20
CA LEU A 140 4.09 -47.14 0.19
C LEU A 140 4.11 -48.67 0.31
N HIS A 141 3.32 -49.34 -0.52
CA HIS A 141 3.32 -50.80 -0.65
C HIS A 141 3.39 -51.16 -2.12
N ARG A 142 4.61 -51.26 -2.66
CA ARG A 142 4.92 -52.09 -3.84
C ARG A 142 6.43 -52.15 -4.05
N ILE A 143 7.12 -53.07 -3.38
CA ILE A 143 8.45 -53.50 -3.80
C ILE A 143 8.25 -54.77 -4.63
N GLU A 144 8.33 -54.67 -5.96
CA GLU A 144 8.29 -55.84 -6.85
C GLU A 144 9.71 -56.40 -6.99
N VAL A 145 10.03 -57.45 -6.24
CA VAL A 145 11.26 -58.21 -6.45
C VAL A 145 10.98 -59.23 -7.56
N LEU A 146 11.54 -59.00 -8.75
CA LEU A 146 11.55 -60.01 -9.81
C LEU A 146 12.69 -61.01 -9.58
N GLU A 147 12.36 -62.17 -9.04
CA GLU A 147 13.25 -63.34 -9.07
C GLU A 147 12.62 -64.44 -9.94
N SER A 148 13.31 -64.84 -11.01
CA SER A 148 13.02 -66.05 -11.79
C SER A 148 11.62 -66.21 -12.43
N GLY A 149 10.96 -65.12 -12.82
CA GLY A 149 9.85 -65.16 -13.79
C GLY A 149 8.49 -65.61 -13.26
N GLU A 150 8.34 -65.91 -11.97
CA GLU A 150 7.03 -66.11 -11.34
C GLU A 150 6.61 -64.86 -10.55
N ARG A 151 5.44 -64.30 -10.92
CA ARG A 151 4.84 -63.14 -10.26
C ARG A 151 4.21 -63.58 -8.92
N ARG A 152 4.95 -63.45 -7.82
CA ARG A 152 4.37 -63.55 -6.47
C ARG A 152 4.32 -62.18 -5.81
N GLU A 153 3.11 -61.65 -5.62
CA GLU A 153 2.89 -60.45 -4.79
C GLU A 153 3.07 -60.84 -3.32
N ARG A 154 4.25 -60.58 -2.75
CA ARG A 154 4.48 -60.69 -1.29
C ARG A 154 4.26 -59.31 -0.68
N ILE A 155 3.10 -59.13 -0.04
CA ILE A 155 2.79 -57.92 0.73
C ILE A 155 3.51 -58.05 2.08
N GLU A 156 4.73 -57.52 2.19
CA GLU A 156 5.45 -57.48 3.46
C GLU A 156 4.97 -56.28 4.28
N ASN A 157 4.12 -56.55 5.27
CA ASN A 157 3.55 -55.54 6.16
C ASN A 157 4.46 -55.40 7.39
N GLY A 158 5.58 -54.69 7.23
CA GLY A 158 6.50 -54.35 8.32
C GLY A 158 6.35 -52.89 8.73
N ARG A 159 6.46 -52.59 10.03
CA ARG A 159 6.67 -51.21 10.48
C ARG A 159 8.18 -50.96 10.44
N THR A 160 8.63 -50.09 9.54
CA THR A 160 10.04 -49.72 9.45
C THR A 160 10.30 -48.53 10.35
N ARG A 161 10.96 -48.75 11.49
CA ARG A 161 11.47 -47.68 12.35
C ARG A 161 12.89 -47.34 11.92
N VAL A 162 13.09 -46.08 11.54
CA VAL A 162 14.42 -45.56 11.24
C VAL A 162 14.82 -44.63 12.37
N SER A 163 15.84 -45.00 13.15
CA SER A 163 16.45 -44.13 14.14
C SER A 163 17.78 -43.58 13.62
N ILE A 164 17.93 -42.27 13.72
CA ILE A 164 19.15 -41.57 13.29
C ILE A 164 19.81 -41.01 14.54
N GLY A 165 20.98 -41.54 14.89
CA GLY A 165 21.76 -41.13 16.06
C GLY A 165 23.22 -40.88 15.71
N GLN A 166 24.04 -40.51 16.70
CA GLN A 166 25.46 -40.21 16.47
C GLN A 166 26.30 -41.42 16.02
N GLN A 167 25.83 -42.64 16.29
CA GLN A 167 26.49 -43.90 15.91
C GLN A 167 26.10 -44.41 14.51
N GLY A 168 25.20 -43.72 13.81
CA GLY A 168 24.75 -44.07 12.47
C GLY A 168 23.23 -44.12 12.35
N ILE A 169 22.77 -44.67 11.22
CA ILE A 169 21.36 -44.90 10.93
C ILE A 169 21.03 -46.34 11.31
N HIS A 170 20.12 -46.54 12.26
CA HIS A 170 19.62 -47.85 12.64
C HIS A 170 18.23 -48.04 12.05
N ILE A 171 18.07 -49.09 11.23
CA ILE A 171 16.81 -49.45 10.60
C ILE A 171 16.33 -50.72 11.32
N GLU A 172 15.21 -50.60 12.02
CA GLU A 172 14.55 -51.71 12.73
C GLU A 172 13.24 -51.99 12.01
N GLU A 173 13.10 -53.20 11.47
CA GLU A 173 11.90 -53.63 10.75
C GLU A 173 11.13 -54.61 11.63
N ASP A 174 10.07 -54.11 12.27
CA ASP A 174 9.18 -54.94 13.05
C ASP A 174 8.23 -55.67 12.10
N ARG A 175 8.56 -56.94 11.81
CA ARG A 175 7.65 -57.85 11.11
C ARG A 175 6.56 -58.27 12.10
N LEU A 176 5.33 -57.79 11.84
CA LEU A 176 4.16 -58.24 12.59
C LEU A 176 4.00 -59.77 12.43
N PRO A 177 3.70 -60.53 13.50
CA PRO A 177 3.54 -61.98 13.42
C PRO A 177 2.47 -62.35 12.39
N ASP A 178 2.79 -63.27 11.48
CA ASP A 178 1.83 -63.84 10.55
C ASP A 178 0.74 -64.57 11.35
N ALA A 179 -0.45 -63.97 11.46
CA ALA A 179 -1.61 -64.56 12.11
C ALA A 179 -2.34 -65.57 11.21
N ASP A 180 -1.61 -66.25 10.31
CA ASP A 180 -2.14 -67.21 9.35
C ASP A 180 -1.57 -68.61 9.63
N ALA A 181 -1.65 -69.07 10.88
CA ALA A 181 -1.34 -70.46 11.22
C ALA A 181 -2.59 -71.36 11.34
N ASP A 182 -3.79 -70.81 11.56
CA ASP A 182 -4.98 -71.62 11.82
C ASP A 182 -6.23 -71.03 11.14
N ALA A 183 -6.44 -71.31 9.86
CA ALA A 183 -7.73 -71.10 9.21
C ALA A 183 -7.98 -72.20 8.17
N GLN A 184 -8.52 -73.32 8.64
CA GLN A 184 -9.15 -74.35 7.80
C GLN A 184 -10.47 -73.78 7.23
N ASP A 185 -10.69 -73.99 5.94
CA ASP A 185 -11.81 -73.56 5.08
C ASP A 185 -13.21 -73.47 5.74
N ASP A 186 -13.91 -72.35 5.51
CA ASP A 186 -15.37 -72.35 5.26
C ASP A 186 -15.83 -71.06 4.51
N PRO A 187 -16.66 -71.13 3.45
CA PRO A 187 -16.98 -69.96 2.62
C PRO A 187 -18.33 -69.34 3.01
N ASP A 188 -18.32 -68.30 3.86
CA ASP A 188 -19.49 -67.46 4.11
C ASP A 188 -19.25 -66.01 3.64
N GLU A 189 -20.18 -65.45 2.85
CA GLU A 189 -20.10 -64.12 2.20
C GLU A 189 -19.95 -62.94 3.19
N ALA A 190 -20.26 -63.14 4.48
CA ALA A 190 -20.03 -62.16 5.54
C ALA A 190 -18.54 -62.02 5.93
N ALA A 191 -17.69 -62.97 5.55
CA ALA A 191 -16.26 -62.94 5.82
C ALA A 191 -15.53 -61.92 4.94
N ALA A 192 -15.99 -61.68 3.71
CA ALA A 192 -15.32 -60.80 2.75
C ALA A 192 -15.20 -59.35 3.25
N SER A 193 -16.25 -58.81 3.87
CA SER A 193 -16.22 -57.46 4.46
C SER A 193 -15.29 -57.38 5.67
N SER A 194 -15.28 -58.40 6.52
CA SER A 194 -14.41 -58.47 7.69
C SER A 194 -12.92 -58.63 7.34
N VAL A 195 -12.63 -59.31 6.22
CA VAL A 195 -11.28 -59.47 5.68
C VAL A 195 -10.81 -58.16 5.05
N VAL A 196 -11.68 -57.44 4.34
CA VAL A 196 -11.36 -56.13 3.75
C VAL A 196 -11.14 -55.08 4.84
N ILE A 197 -11.94 -55.06 5.91
CA ILE A 197 -11.76 -54.14 7.05
C ILE A 197 -10.44 -54.43 7.79
N ARG A 198 -10.13 -55.70 8.07
CA ARG A 198 -8.84 -56.09 8.68
C ARG A 198 -7.64 -55.75 7.80
N ARG A 199 -7.77 -55.87 6.47
CA ARG A 199 -6.73 -55.43 5.53
C ARG A 199 -6.55 -53.91 5.53
N ALA A 200 -7.64 -53.14 5.62
CA ALA A 200 -7.58 -51.68 5.70
C ALA A 200 -6.95 -51.17 7.01
N GLU A 201 -7.22 -51.83 8.14
CA GLU A 201 -6.60 -51.53 9.43
C GLU A 201 -5.09 -51.82 9.43
N LYS A 202 -4.66 -52.96 8.83
CA LYS A 202 -3.23 -53.29 8.66
C LYS A 202 -2.49 -52.30 7.76
N VAL A 203 -3.13 -51.79 6.72
CA VAL A 203 -2.58 -50.76 5.81
C VAL A 203 -2.41 -49.41 6.52
N ALA A 204 -3.24 -49.11 7.51
CA ALA A 204 -3.11 -47.90 8.31
C ALA A 204 -1.96 -47.98 9.32
N ASP A 205 -1.58 -49.19 9.75
CA ASP A 205 -0.57 -49.41 10.78
C ASP A 205 0.86 -49.64 10.22
N ALA A 206 0.96 -49.88 8.91
CA ALA A 206 2.19 -49.87 8.14
C ALA A 206 2.65 -48.42 7.88
N GLY A 207 3.49 -47.89 8.76
CA GLY A 207 4.04 -46.53 8.66
C GLY A 207 5.55 -46.51 8.88
N ILE A 208 6.21 -45.50 8.32
CA ILE A 208 7.62 -45.23 8.59
C ILE A 208 7.70 -44.22 9.72
N GLN A 209 8.30 -44.63 10.83
CA GLN A 209 8.58 -43.75 11.97
C GLN A 209 10.05 -43.33 11.92
N ILE A 210 10.29 -42.05 11.63
CA ILE A 210 11.64 -41.48 11.71
C ILE A 210 11.77 -40.80 13.06
N THR A 211 12.63 -41.36 13.91
CA THR A 211 12.98 -40.78 15.21
C THR A 211 14.42 -40.31 15.13
N THR A 212 14.67 -39.07 15.52
CA THR A 212 16.04 -38.56 15.66
C THR A 212 16.35 -38.53 17.15
N ASP A 213 17.29 -39.37 17.58
CA ASP A 213 17.70 -39.41 18.99
C ASP A 213 18.65 -38.24 19.23
N MET A 214 18.13 -37.19 19.85
CA MET A 214 18.91 -36.03 20.26
C MET A 214 19.29 -36.24 21.73
N ASP A 215 20.59 -36.33 22.01
CA ASP A 215 21.11 -36.40 23.37
C ASP A 215 20.50 -35.28 24.24
N GLY A 216 20.23 -35.54 25.53
CA GLY A 216 19.61 -34.56 26.44
C GLY A 216 20.35 -33.21 26.52
N GLU A 217 21.66 -33.23 26.22
CA GLU A 217 22.50 -32.04 26.10
C GLU A 217 22.13 -31.17 24.88
N SER A 218 21.77 -31.80 23.76
CA SER A 218 21.30 -31.13 22.53
C SER A 218 19.93 -30.48 22.73
N ARG A 219 19.01 -31.15 23.45
CA ARG A 219 17.67 -30.61 23.76
C ARG A 219 17.74 -29.37 24.66
N THR A 220 18.62 -29.42 25.66
CA THR A 220 18.88 -28.28 26.56
C THR A 220 19.51 -27.12 25.79
N THR A 221 20.42 -27.43 24.85
CA THR A 221 21.05 -26.42 23.99
C THR A 221 20.04 -25.77 23.04
N GLN A 222 19.16 -26.56 22.40
CA GLN A 222 18.13 -26.06 21.50
C GLN A 222 17.10 -25.15 22.22
N THR A 223 16.65 -25.54 23.40
CA THR A 223 15.75 -24.69 24.21
C THR A 223 16.41 -23.40 24.67
N LEU A 224 17.69 -23.46 25.07
CA LEU A 224 18.47 -22.27 25.44
C LEU A 224 18.63 -21.29 24.27
N PHE A 225 18.96 -21.80 23.07
CA PHE A 225 19.03 -20.98 21.86
C PHE A 225 17.68 -20.39 21.48
N GLY A 226 16.59 -21.17 21.57
CA GLY A 226 15.24 -20.68 21.34
C GLY A 226 14.86 -19.55 22.30
N LEU A 227 15.15 -19.71 23.59
CA LEU A 227 14.88 -18.71 24.62
C LEU A 227 15.71 -17.44 24.43
N ALA A 228 17.00 -17.59 24.08
CA ALA A 228 17.87 -16.46 23.78
C ALA A 228 17.38 -15.68 22.55
N MET A 229 16.95 -16.37 21.49
CA MET A 229 16.37 -15.74 20.30
C MET A 229 15.05 -15.03 20.63
N LEU A 230 14.19 -15.64 21.44
CA LEU A 230 12.94 -15.04 21.91
C LEU A 230 13.19 -13.74 22.67
N LEU A 231 14.06 -13.78 23.69
CA LEU A 231 14.41 -12.61 24.50
C LEU A 231 15.08 -11.53 23.65
N GLY A 232 15.95 -11.92 22.71
CA GLY A 232 16.55 -11.02 21.73
C GLY A 232 15.52 -10.33 20.83
N GLY A 233 14.52 -11.07 20.35
CA GLY A 233 13.41 -10.53 19.56
C GLY A 233 12.56 -9.53 20.36
N ILE A 234 12.25 -9.84 21.62
CA ILE A 234 11.50 -8.94 22.52
C ILE A 234 12.31 -7.67 22.79
N LEU A 235 13.60 -7.79 23.10
CA LEU A 235 14.48 -6.65 23.33
C LEU A 235 14.56 -5.75 22.09
N LEU A 236 14.77 -6.34 20.91
CA LEU A 236 14.82 -5.62 19.63
C LEU A 236 13.49 -4.89 19.36
N PHE A 237 12.36 -5.54 19.65
CA PHE A 237 11.03 -4.93 19.53
C PHE A 237 10.86 -3.73 20.46
N LEU A 238 11.27 -3.84 21.73
CA LEU A 238 11.22 -2.73 22.70
C LEU A 238 12.10 -1.55 22.26
N VAL A 239 13.32 -1.83 21.80
CA VAL A 239 14.23 -0.79 21.27
C VAL A 239 13.60 -0.10 20.05
N SER A 240 13.00 -0.86 19.13
CA SER A 240 12.30 -0.31 17.97
C SER A 240 11.14 0.61 18.38
N LEU A 241 10.40 0.24 19.43
CA LEU A 241 9.28 1.03 19.97
C LEU A 241 9.76 2.35 20.57
N VAL A 242 10.88 2.33 21.29
CA VAL A 242 11.54 3.54 21.82
C VAL A 242 11.99 4.44 20.68
N ILE A 243 12.69 3.90 19.68
CA ILE A 243 13.14 4.65 18.50
C ILE A 243 11.93 5.30 17.81
N THR A 244 10.87 4.53 17.56
CA THR A 244 9.64 5.01 16.93
C THR A 244 9.01 6.16 17.73
N ARG A 245 8.96 6.04 19.06
CA ARG A 245 8.48 7.10 19.97
C ARG A 245 9.28 8.38 19.81
N TYR A 246 10.61 8.32 19.82
CA TYR A 246 11.47 9.49 19.63
C TYR A 246 11.30 10.11 18.24
N THR A 247 11.21 9.29 17.20
CA THR A 247 10.95 9.75 15.83
C THR A 247 9.63 10.50 15.73
N LEU A 248 8.56 10.01 16.35
CA LEU A 248 7.26 10.70 16.35
C LEU A 248 7.32 12.03 17.10
N VAL A 249 8.07 12.12 18.20
CA VAL A 249 8.28 13.37 18.92
C VAL A 249 9.06 14.37 18.06
N GLY A 250 10.12 13.93 17.39
CA GLY A 250 10.90 14.75 16.46
C GLY A 250 10.06 15.24 15.28
N LEU A 251 9.27 14.35 14.67
CA LEU A 251 8.37 14.67 13.57
C LEU A 251 7.30 15.69 13.98
N ARG A 252 6.66 15.50 15.15
CA ARG A 252 5.72 16.49 15.69
C ARG A 252 6.38 17.85 15.91
N ARG A 253 7.60 17.90 16.42
CA ARG A 253 8.35 19.15 16.60
C ARG A 253 8.66 19.83 15.27
N TYR A 254 9.09 19.07 14.27
CA TYR A 254 9.35 19.57 12.91
C TYR A 254 8.08 20.11 12.24
N LEU A 255 6.97 19.37 12.33
CA LEU A 255 5.68 19.80 11.81
C LEU A 255 5.17 21.07 12.50
N ASN A 256 5.27 21.14 13.83
CA ASN A 256 4.88 22.33 14.58
C ASN A 256 5.74 23.56 14.21
N MET A 257 7.03 23.37 13.94
CA MET A 257 7.90 24.45 13.48
C MET A 257 7.46 24.98 12.10
N ASN A 258 7.20 24.10 11.13
CA ASN A 258 6.65 24.50 9.83
C ASN A 258 5.26 25.15 9.94
N LEU A 259 4.38 24.63 10.81
CA LEU A 259 3.07 25.22 11.09
C LEU A 259 3.15 26.60 11.74
N SER A 260 4.15 26.84 12.59
CA SER A 260 4.36 28.15 13.22
C SER A 260 4.81 29.21 12.20
N LEU A 261 5.58 28.82 11.18
CA LEU A 261 5.97 29.70 10.08
C LEU A 261 4.78 30.09 9.19
N LEU A 262 3.83 29.17 9.00
CA LEU A 262 2.59 29.42 8.25
C LEU A 262 1.55 30.24 9.02
N LYS A 263 1.59 30.21 10.36
CA LYS A 263 0.69 31.02 11.22
C LYS A 263 1.25 32.41 11.54
N GLY A 264 2.54 32.64 11.29
CA GLY A 264 3.22 33.91 11.53
C GLY A 264 3.45 34.77 10.28
N ALA A 265 3.03 34.33 9.10
CA ALA A 265 3.02 35.06 7.83
C ALA A 265 1.59 35.35 7.38
#